data_AF-A0A6S6TRK0-F1
#
_entry.id   AF-A0A6S6TRK0-F1
#
_cell.length_a   1.000
_cell.length_b   1.000
_cell.length_c   1.000
_cell.angle_alpha   90.00
_cell.angle_beta   90.00
_cell.angle_gamma   90.00
#
_symmetry.space_group_name_H-M   'P 1'
#
loop_
_entity.id
_entity.type
_entity.pdbx_description
1 polymer ?
#
loop_
_entity_poly.entity_id
_entity_poly.type
_entity_poly.pdbx_seq_one_letter_code
_entity_poly.pdbx_strand_id
1 'polypeptide(L)'
;MIYYIYASNKKDFVEEIKQYLLDEEVEYLCFEALDRLKIDDVSHLLVTGCLDEIKLLLAIASQNEISIGVIAHSSQKELMRTFALPSNYPESVALALTKTPKKIDLLYSNGTLVLQEVVVGDAPPLDRFDSTLNGKTYIDRVKMFWQTLKKVKSLQHTPLKISDAKENEVKVSAVGVVGIKHNNDTFASKLISSELSPNNGKLSIVILSPRSMVEYMGYLFQSLVSHLTPKSLPSSVGYMSASTLTIESDAPLEVLIDSTQKQETPIVLEIKQKALALSVGEKFWEHKNPNSTTKNSMRVEHLPSDSENKVYLSQSIPLFTHASTAQYASLFTNLREESRVSKNFIVLLILATMIATFGLFINSSSVIIGAMLLAPLMQPIVSVSMGVLRQDEGLQLAGFKTIVIGVLSVLLTAMFIALFTPIEYLSSEMAGRLSPTILDLFVAIASGVAAAYVKTDEKILGSLAGVAIAVALVPPIAVAGIGLGWMDWSMFFTAFLLFITNLVGIVFAAALTFAILGYSPLHVAKKGIVIWLVIVAIVSVPLYTSFRKMKEDISIQKTLSNTTFFVGKHEVKLTDIELIHKMEIDQVNCKVISSGILTKEEKKILKDEILKSVGKSVEVIVTFRYKL
;
A
#
# COMPACT_ATOMS: atom_id res chain seq x y z
N MET A 1 -19.01 -37.40 -41.90
CA MET A 1 -17.73 -38.04 -41.51
C MET A 1 -16.93 -37.08 -40.63
N ILE A 2 -15.96 -37.60 -39.87
CA ILE A 2 -15.02 -36.76 -39.11
C ILE A 2 -13.85 -36.42 -40.04
N TYR A 3 -13.50 -35.13 -40.13
CA TYR A 3 -12.35 -34.69 -40.90
C TYR A 3 -11.27 -34.15 -39.97
N TYR A 4 -10.05 -34.64 -40.12
CA TYR A 4 -8.86 -34.12 -39.44
C TYR A 4 -8.05 -33.26 -40.42
N ILE A 5 -8.10 -31.96 -40.19
CA ILE A 5 -7.38 -30.96 -40.95
C ILE A 5 -6.06 -30.62 -40.25
N TYR A 6 -4.95 -30.73 -40.97
CA TYR A 6 -3.62 -30.52 -40.40
C TYR A 6 -2.72 -29.67 -41.31
N ALA A 7 -1.82 -28.90 -40.69
CA ALA A 7 -0.83 -28.10 -41.40
C ALA A 7 0.22 -28.99 -42.13
N SER A 8 0.66 -28.58 -43.32
CA SER A 8 1.68 -29.32 -44.09
C SER A 8 2.97 -29.60 -43.31
N ASN A 9 3.39 -28.68 -42.46
CA ASN A 9 4.61 -28.78 -41.66
C ASN A 9 4.43 -29.62 -40.37
N LYS A 10 3.25 -30.22 -40.16
CA LYS A 10 2.93 -31.06 -38.99
C LYS A 10 2.70 -32.53 -39.35
N LYS A 11 3.10 -32.98 -40.55
CA LYS A 11 2.92 -34.38 -40.98
C LYS A 11 3.43 -35.41 -39.97
N ASP A 12 4.65 -35.24 -39.47
CA ASP A 12 5.24 -36.19 -38.50
C ASP A 12 4.42 -36.25 -37.19
N PHE A 13 3.94 -35.09 -36.74
CA PHE A 13 3.06 -35.01 -35.57
C PHE A 13 1.71 -35.68 -35.83
N VAL A 14 1.16 -35.55 -37.04
CA VAL A 14 -0.09 -36.22 -37.42
C VAL A 14 0.09 -37.74 -37.47
N GLU A 15 1.22 -38.25 -37.94
CA GLU A 15 1.53 -39.70 -37.90
C GLU A 15 1.61 -40.23 -36.47
N GLU A 16 2.14 -39.46 -35.52
CA GLU A 16 2.10 -39.80 -34.10
C GLU A 16 0.65 -39.84 -33.58
N ILE A 17 -0.15 -38.83 -33.93
CA ILE A 17 -1.55 -38.72 -33.49
C ILE A 17 -2.45 -39.82 -34.09
N LYS A 18 -2.18 -40.26 -35.32
CA LYS A 18 -2.92 -41.34 -35.99
C LYS A 18 -2.97 -42.63 -35.18
N GLN A 19 -1.94 -42.91 -34.38
CA GLN A 19 -1.90 -44.11 -33.53
C GLN A 19 -3.03 -44.14 -32.49
N TYR A 20 -3.57 -42.97 -32.12
CA TYR A 20 -4.68 -42.84 -31.17
C TYR A 20 -6.04 -42.70 -31.86
N LEU A 21 -6.08 -42.70 -33.20
CA LEU A 21 -7.29 -42.56 -34.03
C LEU A 21 -7.64 -43.85 -34.81
N LEU A 22 -6.93 -44.97 -34.55
CA LEU A 22 -7.01 -46.19 -35.36
C LEU A 22 -8.41 -46.82 -35.43
N ASP A 23 -9.25 -46.62 -34.42
CA ASP A 23 -10.59 -47.21 -34.32
C ASP A 23 -11.70 -46.26 -34.83
N GLU A 24 -11.37 -45.06 -35.30
CA GLU A 24 -12.32 -44.02 -35.71
C GLU A 24 -12.29 -43.78 -37.23
N GLU A 25 -13.46 -43.63 -37.86
CA GLU A 25 -13.57 -43.26 -39.28
C GLU A 25 -13.25 -41.76 -39.48
N VAL A 26 -11.96 -41.44 -39.62
CA VAL A 26 -11.44 -40.09 -39.80
C VAL A 26 -10.80 -39.91 -41.17
N GLU A 27 -11.26 -38.92 -41.93
CA GLU A 27 -10.60 -38.49 -43.17
C GLU A 27 -9.55 -37.43 -42.90
N TYR A 28 -8.37 -37.58 -43.50
CA TYR A 28 -7.23 -36.70 -43.26
C TYR A 28 -7.06 -35.72 -44.42
N LEU A 29 -7.12 -34.41 -44.14
CA LEU A 29 -7.00 -33.37 -45.15
C LEU A 29 -5.88 -32.40 -44.78
N CYS A 30 -4.98 -32.14 -45.72
CA CYS A 30 -3.94 -31.12 -45.52
C CYS A 30 -4.56 -29.72 -45.66
N PHE A 31 -4.12 -28.76 -44.85
CA PHE A 31 -4.69 -27.41 -44.82
C PHE A 31 -4.66 -26.70 -46.19
N GLU A 32 -3.65 -26.95 -47.02
CA GLU A 32 -3.55 -26.39 -48.38
C GLU A 32 -4.61 -26.95 -49.35
N ALA A 33 -5.25 -28.06 -49.00
CA ALA A 33 -6.32 -28.69 -49.77
C ALA A 33 -7.70 -28.42 -49.14
N LEU A 34 -7.83 -27.39 -48.30
CA LEU A 34 -9.07 -27.03 -47.60
C LEU A 34 -10.22 -26.71 -48.57
N ASP A 35 -9.90 -26.24 -49.78
CA ASP A 35 -10.84 -26.01 -50.88
C ASP A 35 -11.59 -27.28 -51.33
N ARG A 36 -11.03 -28.47 -51.06
CA ARG A 36 -11.65 -29.76 -51.38
C ARG A 36 -12.61 -30.26 -50.31
N LEU A 37 -12.67 -29.58 -49.16
CA LEU A 37 -13.55 -29.96 -48.06
C LEU A 37 -15.01 -29.76 -48.46
N LYS A 38 -15.76 -30.85 -48.58
CA LYS A 38 -17.22 -30.80 -48.74
C LYS A 38 -17.88 -30.63 -47.39
N ILE A 39 -18.15 -29.39 -47.03
CA ILE A 39 -18.68 -28.99 -45.72
C ILE A 39 -19.97 -29.74 -45.35
N ASP A 40 -20.86 -29.99 -46.33
CA ASP A 40 -22.14 -30.69 -46.09
C ASP A 40 -21.97 -32.13 -45.57
N ASP A 41 -20.83 -32.77 -45.86
CA ASP A 41 -20.53 -34.14 -45.42
C ASP A 41 -19.84 -34.19 -44.04
N VAL A 42 -19.50 -33.04 -43.46
CA VAL A 42 -18.71 -32.93 -42.23
C VAL A 42 -19.62 -33.00 -41.01
N SER A 43 -19.43 -34.02 -40.18
CA SER A 43 -20.18 -34.16 -38.91
C SER A 43 -19.37 -33.73 -37.69
N HIS A 44 -18.06 -33.57 -37.82
CA HIS A 44 -17.15 -33.03 -36.80
C HIS A 44 -15.78 -32.73 -37.43
N LEU A 45 -15.09 -31.70 -36.95
CA LEU A 45 -13.75 -31.32 -37.38
C LEU A 45 -12.72 -31.56 -36.28
N LEU A 46 -11.56 -32.07 -36.65
CA LEU A 46 -10.35 -32.04 -35.84
C LEU A 46 -9.35 -31.11 -36.51
N VAL A 47 -8.65 -30.30 -35.72
CA VAL A 47 -7.64 -29.38 -36.24
C VAL A 47 -6.33 -29.46 -35.46
N THR A 48 -5.24 -29.46 -36.22
CA THR A 48 -3.88 -29.20 -35.73
C THR A 48 -3.17 -28.25 -36.68
N GLY A 49 -2.56 -27.19 -36.16
CA GLY A 49 -1.78 -26.27 -36.99
C GLY A 49 -1.19 -25.12 -36.19
N CYS A 50 -0.72 -24.10 -36.91
CA CYS A 50 -0.42 -22.81 -36.30
C CYS A 50 -1.71 -22.09 -35.87
N LEU A 51 -1.56 -21.00 -35.09
CA LEU A 51 -2.71 -20.33 -34.50
C LEU A 51 -3.65 -19.73 -35.56
N ASP A 52 -3.11 -19.19 -36.65
CA ASP A 52 -3.92 -18.58 -37.73
C ASP A 52 -4.76 -19.63 -38.48
N GLU A 53 -4.20 -20.81 -38.75
CA GLU A 53 -4.91 -21.93 -39.37
C GLU A 53 -6.04 -22.45 -38.47
N ILE A 54 -5.76 -22.60 -37.16
CA ILE A 54 -6.76 -22.97 -36.17
C ILE A 54 -7.88 -21.92 -36.15
N LYS A 55 -7.56 -20.63 -36.11
CA LYS A 55 -8.56 -19.55 -36.13
C LYS A 55 -9.46 -19.63 -37.37
N LEU A 56 -8.88 -19.86 -38.56
CA LEU A 56 -9.64 -19.98 -39.80
C LEU A 56 -10.66 -21.13 -39.71
N LEU A 57 -10.22 -22.29 -39.23
CA LEU A 57 -11.08 -23.47 -39.11
C LEU A 57 -12.15 -23.32 -38.03
N LEU A 58 -11.84 -22.66 -36.91
CA LEU A 58 -12.86 -22.30 -35.91
C LEU A 58 -13.91 -21.35 -36.50
N ALA A 59 -13.51 -20.40 -37.34
CA ALA A 59 -14.44 -19.51 -38.02
C ALA A 59 -15.32 -20.26 -39.04
N ILE A 60 -14.76 -21.16 -39.84
CA ILE A 60 -15.50 -22.03 -40.78
C ILE A 60 -16.49 -22.93 -40.02
N ALA A 61 -16.04 -23.57 -38.94
CA ALA A 61 -16.88 -24.41 -38.11
C ALA A 61 -18.05 -23.61 -37.49
N SER A 62 -17.78 -22.39 -37.03
CA SER A 62 -18.81 -21.49 -36.49
C SER A 62 -19.85 -21.10 -37.54
N GLN A 63 -19.43 -20.77 -38.77
CA GLN A 63 -20.34 -20.36 -39.86
C GLN A 63 -21.26 -21.48 -40.32
N ASN A 64 -20.80 -22.73 -40.25
CA ASN A 64 -21.53 -23.90 -40.75
C ASN A 64 -22.16 -24.75 -39.63
N GLU A 65 -22.15 -24.25 -38.39
CA GLU A 65 -22.66 -24.94 -37.19
C GLU A 65 -22.05 -26.33 -36.93
N ILE A 66 -20.79 -26.51 -37.33
CA ILE A 66 -20.05 -27.76 -37.17
C ILE A 66 -19.33 -27.76 -35.82
N SER A 67 -19.35 -28.89 -35.13
CA SER A 67 -18.53 -29.08 -33.92
C SER A 67 -17.07 -29.34 -34.29
N ILE A 68 -16.14 -28.79 -33.50
CA ILE A 68 -14.70 -28.86 -33.78
C ILE A 68 -13.91 -29.14 -32.51
N GLY A 69 -12.88 -30.00 -32.62
CA GLY A 69 -11.90 -30.29 -31.60
C GLY A 69 -10.50 -29.84 -32.02
N VAL A 70 -9.71 -29.34 -31.07
CA VAL A 70 -8.34 -28.86 -31.31
C VAL A 70 -7.36 -29.82 -30.66
N ILE A 71 -6.39 -30.31 -31.43
CA ILE A 71 -5.27 -31.10 -30.93
C ILE A 71 -4.05 -30.19 -30.92
N ALA A 72 -3.74 -29.64 -29.74
CA ALA A 72 -2.66 -28.66 -29.59
C ALA A 72 -1.30 -29.36 -29.49
N HIS A 73 -0.28 -28.79 -30.14
CA HIS A 73 1.10 -29.22 -29.96
C HIS A 73 1.62 -28.79 -28.57
N SER A 74 2.55 -29.54 -27.99
CA SER A 74 3.10 -29.29 -26.64
C SER A 74 3.77 -27.92 -26.46
N SER A 75 4.14 -27.26 -27.57
CA SER A 75 4.65 -25.88 -27.58
C SER A 75 3.56 -24.81 -27.45
N GLN A 76 2.29 -25.12 -27.77
CA GLN A 76 1.15 -24.18 -27.77
C GLN A 76 0.51 -24.05 -26.38
N LYS A 77 1.34 -23.76 -25.37
CA LYS A 77 0.93 -23.74 -23.95
C LYS A 77 -0.20 -22.77 -23.65
N GLU A 78 -0.27 -21.64 -24.35
CA GLU A 78 -1.29 -20.60 -24.16
C GLU A 78 -2.66 -21.10 -24.62
N LEU A 79 -2.73 -21.65 -25.84
CA LEU A 79 -3.93 -22.27 -26.40
C LEU A 79 -4.47 -23.39 -25.51
N MET A 80 -3.56 -24.24 -25.01
CA MET A 80 -3.92 -25.33 -24.09
C MET A 80 -4.52 -24.80 -22.78
N ARG A 81 -4.02 -23.69 -22.23
CA ARG A 81 -4.59 -23.12 -20.99
C ARG A 81 -5.94 -22.48 -21.24
N THR A 82 -6.05 -21.66 -22.28
CA THR A 82 -7.28 -20.95 -22.64
C THR A 82 -8.47 -21.90 -22.78
N PHE A 83 -8.27 -23.09 -23.37
CA PHE A 83 -9.33 -24.07 -23.59
C PHE A 83 -9.23 -25.32 -22.69
N ALA A 84 -8.37 -25.28 -21.67
CA ALA A 84 -8.08 -26.39 -20.77
C ALA A 84 -7.78 -27.72 -21.50
N LEU A 85 -7.03 -27.67 -22.60
CA LEU A 85 -6.66 -28.84 -23.40
C LEU A 85 -5.62 -29.70 -22.66
N PRO A 86 -5.77 -31.04 -22.63
CA PRO A 86 -4.81 -31.94 -22.03
C PRO A 86 -3.43 -31.83 -22.70
N SER A 87 -2.37 -31.95 -21.89
CA SER A 87 -0.98 -32.04 -22.39
C SER A 87 -0.59 -33.43 -22.86
N ASN A 88 -1.35 -34.44 -22.47
CA ASN A 88 -1.16 -35.82 -22.87
C ASN A 88 -1.90 -36.05 -24.20
N TYR A 89 -1.20 -36.56 -25.22
CA TYR A 89 -1.77 -36.71 -26.56
C TYR A 89 -2.99 -37.63 -26.60
N PRO A 90 -2.97 -38.85 -26.04
CA PRO A 90 -4.17 -39.70 -25.96
C PRO A 90 -5.40 -38.99 -25.37
N GLU A 91 -5.23 -38.25 -24.27
CA GLU A 91 -6.32 -37.49 -23.65
C GLU A 91 -6.76 -36.31 -24.52
N SER A 92 -5.81 -35.61 -25.15
CA SER A 92 -6.10 -34.50 -26.07
C SER A 92 -6.88 -34.97 -27.30
N VAL A 93 -6.55 -36.15 -27.83
CA VAL A 93 -7.23 -36.76 -28.99
C VAL A 93 -8.64 -37.19 -28.58
N ALA A 94 -8.79 -37.89 -27.46
CA ALA A 94 -10.09 -38.31 -26.94
C ALA A 94 -11.01 -37.10 -26.68
N LEU A 95 -10.48 -36.03 -26.10
CA LEU A 95 -11.23 -34.78 -25.92
C LEU A 95 -11.61 -34.16 -27.26
N ALA A 96 -10.66 -34.05 -28.20
CA ALA A 96 -10.90 -33.43 -29.49
C ALA A 96 -11.98 -34.18 -30.27
N LEU A 97 -11.99 -35.51 -30.26
CA LEU A 97 -13.03 -36.36 -30.91
C LEU A 97 -14.43 -36.20 -30.30
N THR A 98 -14.52 -35.79 -29.04
CA THR A 98 -15.79 -35.75 -28.32
C THR A 98 -16.66 -34.62 -28.86
N LYS A 99 -17.69 -34.97 -29.64
CA LYS A 99 -18.66 -34.00 -30.13
C LYS A 99 -19.43 -33.38 -28.97
N THR A 100 -19.49 -32.05 -28.94
CA THR A 100 -20.22 -31.31 -27.93
C THR A 100 -21.30 -30.43 -28.54
N PRO A 101 -22.52 -30.40 -27.99
CA PRO A 101 -23.53 -29.42 -28.37
C PRO A 101 -23.34 -28.08 -27.64
N LYS A 102 -22.43 -28.00 -26.66
CA LYS A 102 -22.20 -26.78 -25.87
C LYS A 102 -21.46 -25.76 -26.73
N LYS A 103 -22.17 -24.68 -27.10
CA LYS A 103 -21.57 -23.57 -27.84
C LYS A 103 -20.92 -22.54 -26.91
N ILE A 104 -19.75 -22.05 -27.29
CA ILE A 104 -19.03 -20.92 -26.68
C ILE A 104 -19.27 -19.64 -27.49
N ASP A 105 -19.09 -18.51 -26.85
CA ASP A 105 -19.03 -17.22 -27.53
C ASP A 105 -17.67 -17.03 -28.20
N LEU A 106 -17.63 -16.28 -29.31
CA LEU A 106 -16.39 -15.91 -29.99
C LEU A 106 -16.18 -14.38 -29.95
N LEU A 107 -14.95 -13.96 -29.66
CA LEU A 107 -14.52 -12.56 -29.67
C LEU A 107 -13.85 -12.21 -30.98
N TYR A 108 -14.21 -11.08 -31.57
CA TYR A 108 -13.58 -10.53 -32.76
C TYR A 108 -13.07 -9.11 -32.51
N SER A 109 -11.95 -8.77 -33.14
CA SER A 109 -11.41 -7.42 -33.23
C SER A 109 -11.34 -7.01 -34.70
N ASN A 110 -12.14 -6.03 -35.11
CA ASN A 110 -12.27 -5.61 -36.52
C ASN A 110 -12.47 -6.80 -37.48
N GLY A 111 -13.33 -7.75 -37.09
CA GLY A 111 -13.61 -8.98 -37.86
C GLY A 111 -12.57 -10.10 -37.74
N THR A 112 -11.48 -9.89 -37.02
CA THR A 112 -10.43 -10.89 -36.78
C THR A 112 -10.69 -11.68 -35.50
N LEU A 113 -10.70 -13.02 -35.56
CA LEU A 113 -10.97 -13.87 -34.40
C LEU A 113 -9.86 -13.76 -33.34
N VAL A 114 -10.27 -13.57 -32.09
CA VAL A 114 -9.42 -13.48 -30.90
C VAL A 114 -9.65 -14.72 -30.05
N LEU A 115 -8.60 -15.49 -29.78
CA LEU A 115 -8.69 -16.69 -28.95
C LEU A 115 -8.25 -16.44 -27.52
N GLN A 116 -7.20 -15.65 -27.33
CA GLN A 116 -6.56 -15.40 -26.04
C GLN A 116 -6.87 -13.98 -25.56
N GLU A 117 -6.36 -12.95 -26.24
CA GLU A 117 -6.48 -11.55 -25.81
C GLU A 117 -6.20 -10.54 -26.93
N VAL A 118 -6.68 -9.32 -26.70
CA VAL A 118 -6.33 -8.11 -27.47
C VAL A 118 -5.65 -7.12 -26.54
N VAL A 119 -4.46 -6.65 -26.89
CA VAL A 119 -3.71 -5.66 -26.11
C VAL A 119 -3.63 -4.37 -26.91
N VAL A 120 -4.16 -3.27 -26.37
CA VAL A 120 -4.07 -1.91 -26.94
C VAL A 120 -3.02 -1.14 -26.14
N GLY A 121 -1.97 -0.66 -26.80
CA GLY A 121 -0.83 0.01 -26.14
C GLY A 121 0.09 -0.97 -25.41
N ASP A 122 0.68 -0.55 -24.29
CA ASP A 122 1.55 -1.39 -23.45
C ASP A 122 0.91 -1.53 -22.07
N ALA A 123 0.60 -2.75 -21.64
CA ALA A 123 -0.19 -3.00 -20.43
C ALA A 123 0.50 -3.93 -19.41
N PRO A 124 1.75 -3.69 -18.97
CA PRO A 124 2.42 -4.65 -18.11
C PRO A 124 1.80 -4.68 -16.70
N PRO A 125 1.74 -5.83 -16.01
CA PRO A 125 1.96 -7.17 -16.51
C PRO A 125 0.65 -7.82 -17.00
N LEU A 126 -0.41 -7.04 -17.30
CA LEU A 126 -1.75 -7.57 -17.62
C LEU A 126 -1.74 -8.58 -18.77
N ASP A 127 -0.92 -8.30 -19.79
CA ASP A 127 -0.63 -9.07 -21.00
C ASP A 127 0.27 -10.30 -20.77
N ARG A 128 0.74 -10.53 -19.54
CA ARG A 128 1.62 -11.67 -19.23
C ARG A 128 0.83 -12.85 -18.69
N PHE A 129 1.17 -14.04 -19.18
CA PHE A 129 0.72 -15.30 -18.60
C PHE A 129 1.35 -15.54 -17.23
N ASP A 130 0.56 -15.99 -16.27
CA ASP A 130 1.00 -16.32 -14.91
C ASP A 130 2.09 -17.39 -14.87
N SER A 131 2.14 -18.25 -15.89
CA SER A 131 3.18 -19.27 -15.99
C SER A 131 4.61 -18.73 -16.03
N THR A 132 4.78 -17.45 -16.34
CA THR A 132 6.06 -16.76 -16.19
C THR A 132 6.57 -16.82 -14.73
N LEU A 133 5.68 -16.98 -13.75
CA LEU A 133 5.96 -17.12 -12.32
C LEU A 133 6.09 -18.58 -11.83
N ASN A 134 5.65 -19.57 -12.62
CA ASN A 134 5.62 -20.97 -12.20
C ASN A 134 7.02 -21.57 -12.13
N GLY A 135 7.35 -22.23 -11.00
CA GLY A 135 8.68 -22.81 -10.75
C GLY A 135 9.79 -21.77 -10.50
N LYS A 136 9.46 -20.48 -10.40
CA LYS A 136 10.42 -19.40 -10.12
C LYS A 136 10.61 -19.17 -8.63
N THR A 137 11.87 -18.95 -8.23
CA THR A 137 12.22 -18.58 -6.85
C THR A 137 11.77 -17.15 -6.53
N TYR A 138 11.72 -16.80 -5.24
CA TYR A 138 11.45 -15.43 -4.81
C TYR A 138 12.41 -14.41 -5.44
N ILE A 139 13.69 -14.78 -5.60
CA ILE A 139 14.72 -13.93 -6.21
C ILE A 139 14.42 -13.68 -7.69
N ASP A 140 14.00 -14.72 -8.43
CA ASP A 140 13.62 -14.58 -9.84
C ASP A 140 12.41 -13.65 -10.02
N ARG A 141 11.43 -13.75 -9.11
CA ARG A 141 10.25 -12.89 -9.09
C ARG A 141 10.60 -11.43 -8.85
N VAL A 142 11.48 -11.16 -7.87
CA VAL A 142 12.01 -9.81 -7.62
C VAL A 142 12.79 -9.30 -8.84
N LYS A 143 13.57 -10.15 -9.50
CA LYS A 143 14.28 -9.78 -10.74
C LYS A 143 13.30 -9.39 -11.85
N MET A 144 12.24 -10.16 -12.06
CA MET A 144 11.18 -9.83 -13.03
C MET A 144 10.47 -8.53 -12.67
N PHE A 145 10.15 -8.30 -11.39
CA PHE A 145 9.61 -7.04 -10.90
C PHE A 145 10.49 -5.85 -11.32
N TRP A 146 11.80 -5.91 -11.06
CA TRP A 146 12.71 -4.83 -11.44
C TRP A 146 12.88 -4.68 -12.96
N GLN A 147 12.84 -5.77 -13.72
CA GLN A 147 12.88 -5.73 -15.19
C GLN A 147 11.64 -5.06 -15.76
N THR A 148 10.46 -5.40 -15.26
CA THR A 148 9.20 -4.75 -15.63
C THR A 148 9.21 -3.30 -15.19
N LEU A 149 9.69 -3.00 -13.98
CA LEU A 149 9.78 -1.64 -13.45
C LEU A 149 10.65 -0.70 -14.32
N LYS A 150 11.71 -1.23 -14.94
CA LYS A 150 12.55 -0.46 -15.88
C LYS A 150 11.78 -0.02 -17.13
N LYS A 151 10.85 -0.85 -17.64
CA LYS A 151 9.99 -0.50 -18.78
C LYS A 151 8.98 0.59 -18.44
N VAL A 152 8.60 0.71 -17.17
CA VAL A 152 7.61 1.72 -16.73
C VAL A 152 8.04 3.14 -17.01
N LYS A 153 9.35 3.41 -17.01
CA LYS A 153 9.87 4.74 -17.32
C LYS A 153 9.55 5.20 -18.75
N SER A 154 9.28 4.28 -19.68
CA SER A 154 8.87 4.60 -21.04
C SER A 154 7.35 4.56 -21.25
N LEU A 155 6.58 4.12 -20.24
CA LEU A 155 5.12 4.10 -20.34
C LEU A 155 4.58 5.53 -20.27
N GLN A 156 3.67 5.82 -21.19
CA GLN A 156 2.98 7.10 -21.27
C GLN A 156 1.48 6.87 -21.14
N HIS A 157 0.83 7.84 -20.53
CA HIS A 157 -0.62 7.89 -20.49
C HIS A 157 -1.14 8.40 -21.84
N THR A 158 -2.03 7.64 -22.45
CA THR A 158 -2.70 8.02 -23.69
C THR A 158 -4.18 8.26 -23.42
N PRO A 159 -4.77 9.37 -23.91
CA PRO A 159 -6.21 9.56 -23.91
C PRO A 159 -6.90 8.47 -24.73
N LEU A 160 -7.83 7.75 -24.12
CA LEU A 160 -8.65 6.72 -24.74
C LEU A 160 -10.12 7.04 -24.55
N LYS A 161 -10.86 6.91 -25.64
CA LYS A 161 -12.32 6.93 -25.65
C LYS A 161 -12.82 5.50 -25.83
N ILE A 162 -13.59 5.02 -24.86
CA ILE A 162 -14.17 3.68 -24.87
C ILE A 162 -15.68 3.81 -24.86
N SER A 163 -16.35 3.25 -25.84
CA SER A 163 -17.82 3.28 -25.97
C SER A 163 -18.41 1.88 -26.11
N ASP A 164 -19.60 1.68 -25.54
CA ASP A 164 -20.40 0.48 -25.78
C ASP A 164 -21.41 0.67 -26.92
N ALA A 165 -22.10 -0.40 -27.32
CA ALA A 165 -23.14 -0.35 -28.36
C ALA A 165 -24.34 0.58 -28.04
N LYS A 166 -24.48 1.06 -26.80
CA LYS A 166 -25.53 1.99 -26.37
C LYS A 166 -25.01 3.44 -26.31
N GLU A 167 -23.83 3.70 -26.87
CA GLU A 167 -23.13 4.99 -26.83
C GLU A 167 -22.82 5.48 -25.40
N ASN A 168 -22.73 4.58 -24.41
CA ASN A 168 -22.18 4.95 -23.12
C ASN A 168 -20.67 5.16 -23.29
N GLU A 169 -20.25 6.42 -23.28
CA GLU A 169 -18.87 6.83 -23.51
C GLU A 169 -18.12 7.04 -22.20
N VAL A 170 -16.92 6.47 -22.11
CA VAL A 170 -15.97 6.71 -21.04
C VAL A 170 -14.69 7.25 -21.65
N LYS A 171 -14.22 8.38 -21.14
CA LYS A 171 -12.91 8.95 -21.47
C LYS A 171 -11.95 8.70 -20.33
N VAL A 172 -10.90 7.95 -20.60
CA VAL A 172 -9.88 7.58 -19.61
C VAL A 172 -8.50 7.88 -20.14
N SER A 173 -7.59 8.21 -19.25
CA SER A 173 -6.18 8.28 -19.57
C SER A 173 -5.52 6.97 -19.17
N ALA A 174 -5.13 6.11 -20.11
CA ALA A 174 -4.61 4.77 -19.80
C ALA A 174 -3.24 4.54 -20.41
N VAL A 175 -2.49 3.63 -19.79
CA VAL A 175 -1.20 3.15 -20.27
C VAL A 175 -1.41 2.03 -21.29
N GLY A 176 -2.39 1.16 -21.04
CA GLY A 176 -2.84 0.15 -21.99
C GLY A 176 -4.14 -0.52 -21.56
N VAL A 177 -4.74 -1.26 -22.49
CA VAL A 177 -6.01 -1.97 -22.29
C VAL A 177 -5.85 -3.41 -22.76
N VAL A 178 -6.33 -4.36 -21.96
CA VAL A 178 -6.35 -5.79 -22.32
C VAL A 178 -7.78 -6.28 -22.41
N GLY A 179 -8.21 -6.67 -23.60
CA GLY A 179 -9.50 -7.28 -23.89
C GLY A 179 -9.41 -8.80 -23.89
N ILE A 180 -10.26 -9.44 -23.09
CA ILE A 180 -10.30 -10.89 -22.92
C ILE A 180 -11.74 -11.41 -22.86
N LYS A 181 -11.91 -12.64 -23.36
CA LYS A 181 -13.19 -13.36 -23.31
C LYS A 181 -13.14 -14.60 -22.44
N HIS A 182 -12.10 -15.41 -22.60
CA HIS A 182 -11.93 -16.65 -21.88
C HIS A 182 -10.90 -16.49 -20.77
N ASN A 183 -10.99 -17.32 -19.74
CA ASN A 183 -9.91 -17.39 -18.76
C ASN A 183 -8.69 -18.07 -19.43
N ASN A 184 -7.61 -17.32 -19.58
CA ASN A 184 -6.38 -17.74 -20.24
C ASN A 184 -5.17 -17.75 -19.27
N ASP A 185 -5.41 -17.64 -17.96
CA ASP A 185 -4.40 -17.52 -16.91
C ASP A 185 -3.41 -16.34 -17.08
N THR A 186 -3.80 -15.25 -17.74
CA THR A 186 -3.04 -14.00 -17.69
C THR A 186 -3.32 -13.21 -16.42
N PHE A 187 -2.47 -12.22 -16.11
CA PHE A 187 -2.74 -11.34 -14.97
C PHE A 187 -4.06 -10.57 -15.15
N ALA A 188 -4.40 -10.18 -16.37
CA ALA A 188 -5.72 -9.60 -16.67
C ALA A 188 -6.85 -10.57 -16.31
N SER A 189 -6.79 -11.83 -16.78
CA SER A 189 -7.87 -12.79 -16.53
C SER A 189 -8.02 -13.14 -15.06
N LYS A 190 -6.92 -13.22 -14.31
CA LYS A 190 -6.95 -13.45 -12.86
C LYS A 190 -7.67 -12.35 -12.08
N LEU A 191 -7.48 -11.09 -12.47
CA LEU A 191 -8.11 -9.95 -11.81
C LEU A 191 -9.63 -9.93 -11.97
N ILE A 192 -10.13 -10.50 -13.06
CA ILE A 192 -11.56 -10.52 -13.40
C ILE A 192 -12.12 -11.93 -13.56
N SER A 193 -11.46 -12.93 -12.97
CA SER A 193 -11.80 -14.35 -13.14
C SER A 193 -13.24 -14.66 -12.75
N SER A 194 -13.78 -13.95 -11.76
CA SER A 194 -15.18 -14.07 -11.31
C SER A 194 -16.21 -13.51 -12.29
N GLU A 195 -15.78 -12.70 -13.26
CA GLU A 195 -16.63 -12.00 -14.23
C GLU A 195 -16.59 -12.68 -15.62
N LEU A 196 -15.58 -13.50 -15.89
CA LEU A 196 -15.43 -14.24 -17.15
C LEU A 196 -16.40 -15.42 -17.21
N SER A 197 -17.00 -15.62 -18.37
CA SER A 197 -17.86 -16.78 -18.63
C SER A 197 -17.81 -17.16 -20.11
N PRO A 198 -17.75 -18.46 -20.45
CA PRO A 198 -17.64 -18.91 -21.83
C PRO A 198 -18.80 -18.51 -22.76
N ASN A 199 -20.00 -18.27 -22.20
CA ASN A 199 -21.24 -18.11 -22.99
C ASN A 199 -22.23 -17.08 -22.42
N ASN A 200 -21.74 -16.03 -21.77
CA ASN A 200 -22.56 -14.94 -21.22
C ASN A 200 -22.87 -13.81 -22.22
N GLY A 201 -22.39 -13.91 -23.46
CA GLY A 201 -22.60 -12.94 -24.53
C GLY A 201 -21.82 -11.63 -24.38
N LYS A 202 -20.78 -11.61 -23.54
CA LYS A 202 -19.97 -10.41 -23.27
C LYS A 202 -18.48 -10.66 -23.35
N LEU A 203 -17.76 -9.61 -23.74
CA LEU A 203 -16.31 -9.48 -23.58
C LEU A 203 -16.00 -8.62 -22.35
N SER A 204 -14.78 -8.73 -21.86
CA SER A 204 -14.28 -7.93 -20.76
C SER A 204 -13.01 -7.20 -21.16
N ILE A 205 -12.87 -5.95 -20.75
CA ILE A 205 -11.62 -5.21 -20.84
C ILE A 205 -11.11 -4.87 -19.45
N VAL A 206 -9.79 -4.92 -19.30
CA VAL A 206 -9.04 -4.49 -18.12
C VAL A 206 -8.19 -3.30 -18.54
N ILE A 207 -8.37 -2.16 -17.87
CA ILE A 207 -7.75 -0.88 -18.23
C ILE A 207 -6.65 -0.59 -17.22
N LEU A 208 -5.39 -0.50 -17.65
CA LEU A 208 -4.28 -0.10 -16.79
C LEU A 208 -4.12 1.41 -16.83
N SER A 209 -4.39 2.08 -15.71
CA SER A 209 -4.33 3.53 -15.59
C SER A 209 -3.86 3.94 -14.18
N PRO A 210 -2.55 3.80 -13.89
CA PRO A 210 -2.00 4.17 -12.60
C PRO A 210 -1.93 5.71 -12.44
N ARG A 211 -2.23 6.24 -11.26
CA ARG A 211 -2.07 7.68 -10.99
C ARG A 211 -0.63 8.06 -10.65
N SER A 212 0.20 7.08 -10.32
CA SER A 212 1.61 7.27 -10.00
C SER A 212 2.47 6.01 -10.18
N MET A 213 3.78 6.22 -10.27
CA MET A 213 4.78 5.15 -10.29
C MET A 213 4.72 4.31 -9.02
N VAL A 214 4.52 4.92 -7.84
CA VAL A 214 4.44 4.21 -6.55
C VAL A 214 3.22 3.30 -6.49
N GLU A 215 2.06 3.77 -6.94
CA GLU A 215 0.84 2.96 -7.01
C GLU A 215 1.03 1.76 -7.94
N TYR A 216 1.62 2.02 -9.11
CA TYR A 216 1.89 0.96 -10.07
C TYR A 216 2.97 -0.02 -9.58
N MET A 217 3.99 0.44 -8.86
CA MET A 217 4.97 -0.41 -8.17
C MET A 217 4.29 -1.30 -7.13
N GLY A 218 3.36 -0.75 -6.35
CA GLY A 218 2.57 -1.53 -5.39
C GLY A 218 1.80 -2.65 -6.10
N TYR A 219 1.12 -2.32 -7.19
CA TYR A 219 0.43 -3.31 -8.03
C TYR A 219 1.38 -4.36 -8.62
N LEU A 220 2.51 -3.95 -9.22
CA LEU A 220 3.50 -4.86 -9.78
C LEU A 220 4.10 -5.79 -8.73
N PHE A 221 4.36 -5.29 -7.53
CA PHE A 221 4.90 -6.10 -6.44
C PHE A 221 3.86 -7.14 -5.97
N GLN A 222 2.60 -6.71 -5.82
CA GLN A 222 1.51 -7.61 -5.48
C GLN A 222 1.30 -8.68 -6.57
N SER A 223 1.45 -8.31 -7.84
CA SER A 223 1.23 -9.19 -8.98
C SER A 223 2.38 -10.17 -9.21
N LEU A 224 3.63 -9.71 -9.19
CA LEU A 224 4.81 -10.49 -9.59
C LEU A 224 5.55 -11.15 -8.41
N VAL A 225 5.52 -10.53 -7.22
CA VAL A 225 6.33 -10.96 -6.08
C VAL A 225 5.48 -11.64 -5.01
N SER A 226 4.34 -11.06 -4.67
CA SER A 226 3.43 -11.63 -3.68
C SER A 226 2.78 -12.92 -4.20
N HIS A 227 2.53 -13.87 -3.30
CA HIS A 227 1.72 -15.06 -3.59
C HIS A 227 0.21 -14.80 -3.42
N LEU A 228 -0.17 -13.60 -3.00
CA LEU A 228 -1.56 -13.25 -2.74
C LEU A 228 -2.24 -12.73 -4.01
N THR A 229 -3.22 -13.47 -4.51
CA THR A 229 -4.12 -12.98 -5.55
C THR A 229 -5.00 -11.85 -4.99
N PRO A 230 -5.09 -10.69 -5.66
CA PRO A 230 -5.98 -9.61 -5.22
C PRO A 230 -7.44 -10.09 -5.22
N LYS A 231 -8.15 -9.89 -4.11
CA LYS A 231 -9.61 -10.17 -4.03
C LYS A 231 -10.46 -9.07 -4.66
N SER A 232 -9.88 -7.88 -4.85
CA SER A 232 -10.51 -6.71 -5.45
C SER A 232 -9.60 -6.12 -6.51
N LEU A 233 -10.20 -5.43 -7.49
CA LEU A 233 -9.46 -4.66 -8.49
C LEU A 233 -8.58 -3.60 -7.81
N PRO A 234 -7.28 -3.52 -8.13
CA PRO A 234 -6.40 -2.44 -7.69
C PRO A 234 -6.91 -1.08 -8.17
N SER A 235 -6.59 0.00 -7.46
CA SER A 235 -6.96 1.37 -7.85
C SER A 235 -6.32 1.84 -9.16
N SER A 236 -5.21 1.22 -9.58
CA SER A 236 -4.59 1.48 -10.88
C SER A 236 -5.25 0.74 -12.04
N VAL A 237 -6.29 -0.05 -11.79
CA VAL A 237 -6.93 -0.93 -12.79
C VAL A 237 -8.43 -0.68 -12.84
N GLY A 238 -8.95 -0.44 -14.04
CA GLY A 238 -10.38 -0.39 -14.31
C GLY A 238 -10.89 -1.64 -15.02
N TYR A 239 -12.20 -1.81 -15.02
CA TYR A 239 -12.87 -2.94 -15.64
C TYR A 239 -14.16 -2.49 -16.34
N MET A 240 -14.42 -3.05 -17.53
CA MET A 240 -15.67 -2.85 -18.26
C MET A 240 -16.05 -4.14 -19.01
N SER A 241 -17.35 -4.46 -19.04
CA SER A 241 -17.89 -5.57 -19.82
C SER A 241 -19.12 -5.17 -20.65
N ALA A 242 -19.13 -5.61 -21.90
CA ALA A 242 -20.23 -5.40 -22.83
C ALA A 242 -20.19 -6.44 -23.97
N SER A 243 -21.23 -6.49 -24.80
CA SER A 243 -21.26 -7.32 -26.01
C SER A 243 -20.39 -6.76 -27.14
N THR A 244 -20.27 -5.42 -27.18
CA THR A 244 -19.46 -4.68 -28.15
C THR A 244 -18.80 -3.51 -27.44
N LEU A 245 -17.52 -3.29 -27.70
CA LEU A 245 -16.76 -2.13 -27.22
C LEU A 245 -15.92 -1.55 -28.35
N THR A 246 -16.00 -0.24 -28.54
CA THR A 246 -15.14 0.51 -29.45
C THR A 246 -14.07 1.23 -28.63
N ILE A 247 -12.80 1.10 -29.03
CA ILE A 247 -11.67 1.78 -28.39
C ILE A 247 -11.01 2.70 -29.42
N GLU A 248 -11.03 3.99 -29.11
CA GLU A 248 -10.47 5.07 -29.93
C GLU A 248 -9.37 5.79 -29.14
N SER A 249 -8.38 6.33 -29.86
CA SER A 249 -7.32 7.16 -29.30
C SER A 249 -7.03 8.32 -30.24
N ASP A 250 -6.53 9.43 -29.69
CA ASP A 250 -6.25 10.65 -30.49
C ASP A 250 -5.13 10.42 -31.52
N ALA A 251 -4.14 9.58 -31.19
CA ALA A 251 -3.11 9.09 -32.11
C ALA A 251 -3.22 7.57 -32.25
N PRO A 252 -2.93 6.99 -33.44
CA PRO A 252 -2.96 5.54 -33.64
C PRO A 252 -2.05 4.83 -32.62
N LEU A 253 -2.63 3.89 -31.87
CA LEU A 253 -1.92 3.03 -30.93
C LEU A 253 -1.81 1.63 -31.52
N GLU A 254 -0.66 0.99 -31.29
CA GLU A 254 -0.45 -0.40 -31.66
C GLU A 254 -1.43 -1.31 -30.88
N VAL A 255 -2.04 -2.24 -31.61
CA VAL A 255 -2.92 -3.27 -31.07
C VAL A 255 -2.35 -4.64 -31.43
N LEU A 256 -2.15 -5.50 -30.44
CA LEU A 256 -1.69 -6.87 -30.58
C LEU A 256 -2.84 -7.84 -30.31
N ILE A 257 -3.16 -8.69 -31.27
CA ILE A 257 -4.13 -9.78 -31.12
C ILE A 257 -3.38 -11.10 -30.96
N ASP A 258 -3.64 -11.79 -29.86
CA ASP A 258 -3.02 -13.07 -29.50
C ASP A 258 -1.48 -13.06 -29.67
N SER A 259 -0.85 -11.94 -29.29
CA SER A 259 0.60 -11.68 -29.36
C SER A 259 1.24 -11.61 -30.76
N THR A 260 0.52 -11.93 -31.84
CA THR A 260 1.13 -12.08 -33.18
C THR A 260 0.64 -11.07 -34.20
N GLN A 261 -0.67 -10.80 -34.23
CA GLN A 261 -1.27 -9.95 -35.27
C GLN A 261 -1.32 -8.50 -34.82
N LYS A 262 -0.85 -7.60 -35.69
CA LYS A 262 -0.81 -6.16 -35.43
C LYS A 262 -1.97 -5.45 -36.12
N GLN A 263 -2.70 -4.65 -35.35
CA GLN A 263 -3.68 -3.66 -35.81
C GLN A 263 -3.34 -2.30 -35.20
N GLU A 264 -4.11 -1.27 -35.54
CA GLU A 264 -4.04 0.05 -34.92
C GLU A 264 -5.43 0.51 -34.50
N THR A 265 -5.52 1.38 -33.50
CA THR A 265 -6.77 2.04 -33.14
C THR A 265 -7.27 2.95 -34.29
N PRO A 266 -8.59 3.09 -34.49
CA PRO A 266 -9.67 2.56 -33.66
C PRO A 266 -9.93 1.06 -33.86
N ILE A 267 -10.30 0.37 -32.78
CA ILE A 267 -10.71 -1.04 -32.84
C ILE A 267 -12.12 -1.24 -32.32
N VAL A 268 -12.85 -2.14 -32.95
CA VAL A 268 -14.16 -2.61 -32.50
C VAL A 268 -14.03 -4.06 -32.04
N LEU A 269 -14.27 -4.27 -30.75
CA LEU A 269 -14.36 -5.58 -30.13
C LEU A 269 -15.81 -6.03 -30.10
N GLU A 270 -16.12 -7.19 -30.66
CA GLU A 270 -17.49 -7.69 -30.76
C GLU A 270 -17.60 -9.18 -30.38
N ILE A 271 -18.72 -9.55 -29.74
CA ILE A 271 -19.05 -10.93 -29.40
C ILE A 271 -20.09 -11.51 -30.35
N LYS A 272 -19.77 -12.68 -30.93
CA LYS A 272 -20.77 -13.59 -31.50
C LYS A 272 -21.19 -14.60 -30.44
N GLN A 273 -22.43 -14.50 -29.97
CA GLN A 273 -22.93 -15.32 -28.87
C GLN A 273 -23.17 -16.76 -29.31
N LYS A 274 -22.78 -17.73 -28.48
CA LYS A 274 -23.02 -19.17 -28.70
C LYS A 274 -22.70 -19.59 -30.14
N ALA A 275 -21.57 -19.12 -30.65
CA ALA A 275 -21.22 -19.19 -32.06
C ALA A 275 -20.50 -20.49 -32.45
N LEU A 276 -19.83 -21.16 -31.51
CA LEU A 276 -18.98 -22.31 -31.84
C LEU A 276 -19.13 -23.47 -30.86
N ALA A 277 -19.41 -24.67 -31.38
CA ALA A 277 -19.33 -25.92 -30.63
C ALA A 277 -17.88 -26.43 -30.58
N LEU A 278 -17.13 -26.00 -29.57
CA LEU A 278 -15.71 -26.34 -29.40
C LEU A 278 -15.52 -27.40 -28.30
N SER A 279 -14.78 -28.47 -28.62
CA SER A 279 -14.36 -29.47 -27.63
C SER A 279 -13.25 -28.90 -26.74
N VAL A 280 -13.60 -28.62 -25.48
CA VAL A 280 -12.74 -27.98 -24.47
C VAL A 280 -12.74 -28.80 -23.18
N GLY A 281 -11.67 -28.72 -22.38
CA GLY A 281 -11.55 -29.50 -21.16
C GLY A 281 -12.54 -29.10 -20.08
N GLU A 282 -12.81 -29.98 -19.11
CA GLU A 282 -13.83 -29.74 -18.07
C GLU A 282 -13.57 -28.46 -17.25
N LYS A 283 -12.30 -28.19 -16.91
CA LYS A 283 -11.88 -26.98 -16.18
C LYS A 283 -12.28 -25.67 -16.86
N PHE A 284 -12.43 -25.67 -18.19
CA PHE A 284 -12.92 -24.51 -18.92
C PHE A 284 -14.35 -24.13 -18.52
N TRP A 285 -15.19 -25.13 -18.20
CA TRP A 285 -16.58 -24.94 -17.80
C TRP A 285 -16.75 -24.67 -16.30
N GLU A 286 -15.79 -25.06 -15.47
CA GLU A 286 -15.83 -24.84 -14.00
C GLU A 286 -15.84 -23.35 -13.62
N HIS A 287 -15.32 -22.47 -14.47
CA HIS A 287 -15.29 -21.02 -14.26
C HIS A 287 -16.65 -20.34 -14.44
N LYS A 288 -17.74 -21.11 -14.51
CA LYS A 288 -19.10 -20.59 -14.66
C LYS A 288 -19.61 -20.08 -13.32
N ASN A 289 -19.44 -18.78 -13.06
CA ASN A 289 -20.05 -18.15 -11.89
C ASN A 289 -21.59 -18.13 -12.07
N PRO A 290 -22.39 -18.78 -11.20
CA PRO A 290 -23.85 -18.84 -11.35
C PRO A 290 -24.54 -17.47 -11.32
N ASN A 291 -23.85 -16.46 -10.77
CA ASN A 291 -24.31 -15.10 -10.63
C ASN A 291 -23.78 -14.14 -11.73
N SER A 292 -23.15 -14.64 -12.81
CA SER A 292 -22.71 -13.75 -13.90
C SER A 292 -23.94 -13.11 -14.55
N THR A 293 -24.20 -11.85 -14.19
CA THR A 293 -25.36 -11.11 -14.67
C THR A 293 -25.18 -10.77 -16.16
N THR A 294 -26.26 -10.81 -16.92
CA THR A 294 -26.28 -10.36 -18.33
C THR A 294 -26.24 -8.83 -18.47
N LYS A 295 -26.30 -8.07 -17.37
CA LYS A 295 -26.23 -6.60 -17.35
C LYS A 295 -24.79 -6.09 -17.51
N ASN A 296 -24.54 -5.15 -18.40
CA ASN A 296 -23.22 -4.50 -18.56
C ASN A 296 -22.71 -4.04 -17.18
N SER A 297 -21.41 -4.21 -16.95
CA SER A 297 -20.76 -3.80 -15.70
C SER A 297 -19.55 -2.95 -16.00
N MET A 298 -19.34 -1.93 -15.17
CA MET A 298 -18.27 -0.96 -15.31
C MET A 298 -17.77 -0.57 -13.93
N ARG A 299 -16.45 -0.50 -13.77
CA ARG A 299 -15.75 -0.03 -12.57
C ARG A 299 -14.56 0.80 -13.03
N VAL A 300 -14.84 2.05 -13.39
CA VAL A 300 -13.86 2.99 -13.97
C VAL A 300 -13.92 4.37 -13.31
N GLU A 301 -14.83 4.62 -12.37
CA GLU A 301 -15.01 5.95 -11.77
C GLU A 301 -13.77 6.42 -11.00
N HIS A 302 -12.94 5.49 -10.52
CA HIS A 302 -11.70 5.79 -9.83
C HIS A 302 -10.52 6.02 -10.78
N LEU A 303 -10.68 5.81 -12.09
CA LEU A 303 -9.62 6.07 -13.05
C LEU A 303 -9.48 7.57 -13.35
N PRO A 304 -8.26 8.06 -13.63
CA PRO A 304 -8.07 9.42 -14.12
C PRO A 304 -8.77 9.64 -15.46
N SER A 305 -9.60 10.69 -15.54
CA SER A 305 -10.38 11.09 -16.72
C SER A 305 -9.80 12.34 -17.41
N ASP A 306 -10.09 12.49 -18.70
CA ASP A 306 -9.55 13.56 -19.56
C ASP A 306 -9.89 14.98 -19.12
N SER A 307 -11.02 15.18 -18.43
CA SER A 307 -11.49 16.51 -18.03
C SER A 307 -10.73 17.08 -16.83
N GLU A 308 -10.15 16.23 -15.98
CA GLU A 308 -9.62 16.69 -14.69
C GLU A 308 -8.16 17.12 -14.75
N ASN A 309 -7.37 16.74 -15.79
CA ASN A 309 -5.92 16.75 -15.65
C ASN A 309 -5.12 16.79 -16.97
N LYS A 310 -5.32 17.85 -17.79
CA LYS A 310 -4.51 18.12 -19.01
C LYS A 310 -2.98 18.10 -18.83
N VAL A 311 -2.49 18.29 -17.59
CA VAL A 311 -1.06 18.27 -17.26
C VAL A 311 -0.47 16.84 -17.26
N TYR A 312 -1.29 15.81 -17.06
CA TYR A 312 -0.85 14.40 -16.95
C TYR A 312 -0.91 13.66 -18.29
N LEU A 313 -1.75 14.15 -19.22
CA LEU A 313 -2.04 13.52 -20.52
C LEU A 313 -0.89 13.61 -21.54
N SER A 314 0.22 14.29 -21.22
CA SER A 314 1.34 14.52 -22.16
C SER A 314 2.73 14.23 -21.57
N GLN A 315 2.80 13.65 -20.36
CA GLN A 315 4.06 13.42 -19.65
C GLN A 315 4.14 12.00 -19.08
N SER A 316 5.36 11.56 -18.75
CA SER A 316 5.61 10.28 -18.08
C SER A 316 4.85 10.18 -16.76
N ILE A 317 4.45 8.97 -16.37
CA ILE A 317 3.78 8.68 -15.09
C ILE A 317 4.54 9.37 -13.93
N PRO A 318 3.90 10.23 -13.11
CA PRO A 318 4.58 10.94 -12.03
C PRO A 318 5.04 9.94 -10.95
N LEU A 319 6.12 10.28 -10.24
CA LEU A 319 6.61 9.42 -9.14
C LEU A 319 5.57 9.24 -8.04
N PHE A 320 4.88 10.32 -7.68
CA PHE A 320 3.91 10.36 -6.60
C PHE A 320 2.52 10.74 -7.12
N THR A 321 1.48 10.23 -6.45
CA THR A 321 0.08 10.59 -6.74
C THR A 321 -0.09 12.08 -6.51
N HIS A 322 -0.86 12.73 -7.37
CA HIS A 322 -1.30 14.09 -7.13
C HIS A 322 -2.75 14.09 -6.70
N ALA A 323 -3.05 14.85 -5.64
CA ALA A 323 -4.43 15.05 -5.21
C ALA A 323 -5.22 15.74 -6.32
N SER A 324 -6.47 15.31 -6.55
CA SER A 324 -7.35 16.03 -7.48
C SER A 324 -7.63 17.44 -6.98
N THR A 325 -8.00 18.35 -7.88
CA THR A 325 -8.37 19.73 -7.50
C THR A 325 -9.50 19.77 -6.49
N ALA A 326 -10.47 18.85 -6.61
CA ALA A 326 -11.57 18.68 -5.67
C ALA A 326 -11.10 18.21 -4.29
N GLN A 327 -10.25 17.17 -4.22
CA GLN A 327 -9.67 16.67 -2.97
C GLN A 327 -8.80 17.71 -2.28
N TYR A 328 -8.04 18.48 -3.05
CA TYR A 328 -7.27 19.60 -2.53
C TYR A 328 -8.19 20.67 -1.95
N ALA A 329 -9.22 21.09 -2.69
CA ALA A 329 -10.12 22.16 -2.27
C ALA A 329 -10.88 21.79 -0.99
N SER A 330 -11.38 20.55 -0.87
CA SER A 330 -12.06 20.08 0.34
C SER A 330 -11.12 20.05 1.54
N LEU A 331 -9.93 19.44 1.40
CA LEU A 331 -8.94 19.36 2.47
C LEU A 331 -8.50 20.77 2.91
N PHE A 332 -8.18 21.64 1.95
CA PHE A 332 -7.68 22.98 2.23
C PHE A 332 -8.73 23.84 2.95
N THR A 333 -10.00 23.71 2.56
CA THR A 333 -11.11 24.40 3.24
C THR A 333 -11.23 23.92 4.68
N ASN A 334 -11.24 22.60 4.92
CA ASN A 334 -11.29 22.01 6.25
C ASN A 334 -10.11 22.46 7.13
N LEU A 335 -8.88 22.42 6.59
CA LEU A 335 -7.69 22.86 7.32
C LEU A 335 -7.72 24.35 7.64
N ARG A 336 -8.30 25.18 6.77
CA ARG A 336 -8.44 26.61 7.02
C ARG A 336 -9.44 26.91 8.12
N GLU A 337 -10.53 26.16 8.22
CA GLU A 337 -11.46 26.24 9.35
C GLU A 337 -10.82 25.78 10.65
N GLU A 338 -10.13 24.64 10.63
CA GLU A 338 -9.40 24.07 11.77
C GLU A 338 -8.23 24.92 12.25
N SER A 339 -7.67 25.76 11.37
CA SER A 339 -6.60 26.70 11.74
C SER A 339 -7.07 27.84 12.64
N ARG A 340 -8.39 28.06 12.78
CA ARG A 340 -8.94 29.19 13.53
C ARG A 340 -9.34 28.79 14.94
N VAL A 341 -9.09 29.68 15.89
CA VAL A 341 -9.57 29.52 17.27
C VAL A 341 -11.10 29.46 17.28
N SER A 342 -11.65 28.39 17.84
CA SER A 342 -13.08 28.22 18.06
C SER A 342 -13.39 28.07 19.56
N LYS A 343 -14.64 28.33 19.94
CA LYS A 343 -15.09 28.14 21.32
C LYS A 343 -14.96 26.67 21.75
N ASN A 344 -15.35 25.75 20.87
CA ASN A 344 -15.25 24.31 21.11
C ASN A 344 -13.79 23.88 21.32
N PHE A 345 -12.87 24.40 20.50
CA PHE A 345 -11.45 24.14 20.64
C PHE A 345 -10.93 24.50 22.04
N ILE A 346 -11.22 25.71 22.51
CA ILE A 346 -10.76 26.19 23.83
C ILE A 346 -11.39 25.39 24.97
N VAL A 347 -12.70 25.15 24.93
CA VAL A 347 -13.40 24.40 26.00
C VAL A 347 -12.86 22.98 26.10
N LEU A 348 -12.76 22.26 24.98
CA LEU A 348 -12.22 20.89 24.95
C LEU A 348 -10.76 20.86 25.43
N LEU A 349 -9.95 21.84 25.03
CA LEU A 349 -8.56 21.90 25.42
C LEU A 349 -8.38 22.17 26.93
N ILE A 350 -9.18 23.06 27.52
CA ILE A 350 -9.16 23.33 28.97
C ILE A 350 -9.60 22.06 29.73
N LEU A 351 -10.71 21.43 29.34
CA LEU A 351 -11.20 20.21 29.98
C LEU A 351 -10.18 19.06 29.87
N ALA A 352 -9.60 18.85 28.68
CA ALA A 352 -8.53 17.89 28.48
C ALA A 352 -7.32 18.19 29.36
N THR A 353 -6.94 19.47 29.49
CA THR A 353 -5.83 19.88 30.36
C THR A 353 -6.11 19.60 31.83
N MET A 354 -7.34 19.86 32.31
CA MET A 354 -7.73 19.51 33.67
C MET A 354 -7.57 18.00 33.92
N ILE A 355 -8.12 17.17 33.03
CA ILE A 355 -8.02 15.71 33.13
C ILE A 355 -6.55 15.26 33.07
N ALA A 356 -5.75 15.81 32.16
CA ALA A 356 -4.33 15.49 32.04
C ALA A 356 -3.56 15.87 33.31
N THR A 357 -3.81 17.07 33.85
CA THR A 357 -3.14 17.59 35.05
C THR A 357 -3.46 16.72 36.26
N PHE A 358 -4.74 16.39 36.48
CA PHE A 358 -5.12 15.45 37.54
C PHE A 358 -4.55 14.05 37.31
N GLY A 359 -4.56 13.57 36.07
CA GLY A 359 -3.94 12.30 35.67
C GLY A 359 -2.44 12.24 36.01
N LEU A 360 -1.72 13.34 35.82
CA LEU A 360 -0.31 13.47 36.20
C LEU A 360 -0.12 13.43 37.72
N PHE A 361 -0.97 14.12 38.49
CA PHE A 361 -0.92 14.09 39.96
C PHE A 361 -1.21 12.70 40.54
N ILE A 362 -2.21 11.99 40.02
CA ILE A 362 -2.54 10.63 40.47
C ILE A 362 -1.68 9.54 39.82
N ASN A 363 -0.71 9.93 38.98
CA ASN A 363 0.21 9.03 38.28
C ASN A 363 -0.51 7.94 37.43
N SER A 364 -1.55 8.34 36.68
CA SER A 364 -2.37 7.43 35.88
C SER A 364 -2.19 7.65 34.38
N SER A 365 -1.41 6.77 33.74
CA SER A 365 -1.18 6.79 32.29
C SER A 365 -2.47 6.69 31.47
N SER A 366 -3.43 5.84 31.90
CA SER A 366 -4.72 5.68 31.21
C SER A 366 -5.55 6.96 31.17
N VAL A 367 -5.57 7.73 32.27
CA VAL A 367 -6.30 9.01 32.34
C VAL A 367 -5.61 10.06 31.47
N ILE A 368 -4.28 10.09 31.49
CA ILE A 368 -3.47 10.98 30.66
C ILE A 368 -3.72 10.70 29.17
N ILE A 369 -3.77 9.43 28.76
CA ILE A 369 -4.09 9.03 27.39
C ILE A 369 -5.52 9.47 27.04
N GLY A 370 -6.50 9.24 27.92
CA GLY A 370 -7.88 9.70 27.73
C GLY A 370 -7.98 11.21 27.51
N ALA A 371 -7.20 12.01 28.22
CA ALA A 371 -7.12 13.45 28.02
C ALA A 371 -6.54 13.83 26.65
N MET A 372 -5.52 13.12 26.16
CA MET A 372 -4.95 13.37 24.83
C MET A 372 -5.97 13.16 23.71
N LEU A 373 -6.88 12.17 23.86
CA LEU A 373 -7.94 11.88 22.87
C LEU A 373 -8.95 13.03 22.73
N LEU A 374 -9.16 13.79 23.80
CA LEU A 374 -10.11 14.91 23.83
C LEU A 374 -9.51 16.20 23.27
N ALA A 375 -8.18 16.35 23.32
CA ALA A 375 -7.51 17.60 23.03
C ALA A 375 -7.39 17.88 21.52
N PRO A 376 -7.97 18.97 21.01
CA PRO A 376 -8.01 19.25 19.56
C PRO A 376 -6.73 19.91 19.02
N LEU A 377 -5.60 19.86 19.73
CA LEU A 377 -4.38 20.62 19.38
C LEU A 377 -3.76 20.17 18.04
N MET A 378 -4.04 18.95 17.61
CA MET A 378 -3.55 18.42 16.34
C MET A 378 -4.13 19.12 15.11
N GLN A 379 -5.38 19.59 15.19
CA GLN A 379 -6.07 20.29 14.10
C GLN A 379 -5.26 21.48 13.56
N PRO A 380 -4.95 22.51 14.38
CA PRO A 380 -4.18 23.66 13.88
C PRO A 380 -2.73 23.30 13.51
N ILE A 381 -2.14 22.25 14.10
CA ILE A 381 -0.77 21.79 13.77
C ILE A 381 -0.72 21.22 12.34
N VAL A 382 -1.68 20.38 11.97
CA VAL A 382 -1.78 19.84 10.60
C VAL A 382 -2.05 20.97 9.61
N SER A 383 -2.87 21.97 9.97
CA SER A 383 -3.10 23.16 9.15
C SER A 383 -1.82 23.98 8.93
N VAL A 384 -1.00 24.19 9.96
CA VAL A 384 0.32 24.84 9.82
C VAL A 384 1.21 24.05 8.87
N SER A 385 1.21 22.72 8.98
CA SER A 385 2.01 21.84 8.12
C SER A 385 1.66 22.01 6.63
N MET A 386 0.37 22.09 6.33
CA MET A 386 -0.10 22.37 4.96
C MET A 386 0.26 23.80 4.52
N GLY A 387 0.10 24.79 5.40
CA GLY A 387 0.51 26.17 5.14
C GLY A 387 2.00 26.28 4.82
N VAL A 388 2.85 25.58 5.58
CA VAL A 388 4.31 25.50 5.37
C VAL A 388 4.62 24.88 4.02
N LEU A 389 3.97 23.76 3.69
CA LEU A 389 4.17 23.07 2.42
C LEU A 389 3.78 23.94 1.22
N ARG A 390 2.72 24.74 1.36
CA ARG A 390 2.19 25.60 0.30
C ARG A 390 2.71 27.02 0.30
N GLN A 391 3.49 27.40 1.29
CA GLN A 391 3.91 28.78 1.53
C GLN A 391 2.70 29.74 1.63
N ASP A 392 1.57 29.25 2.17
CA ASP A 392 0.40 30.09 2.46
C ASP A 392 0.57 30.75 3.82
N GLU A 393 1.03 32.01 3.81
CA GLU A 393 1.28 32.78 5.03
C GLU A 393 0.02 32.97 5.88
N GLY A 394 -1.15 33.10 5.26
CA GLY A 394 -2.42 33.27 5.96
C GLY A 394 -2.80 32.04 6.78
N LEU A 395 -2.65 30.85 6.19
CA LEU A 395 -2.91 29.58 6.87
C LEU A 395 -1.87 29.30 7.96
N GLN A 396 -0.59 29.59 7.69
CA GLN A 396 0.49 29.44 8.67
C GLN A 396 0.27 30.33 9.89
N LEU A 397 0.01 31.62 9.68
CA LEU A 397 -0.19 32.58 10.77
C LEU A 397 -1.46 32.29 11.57
N ALA A 398 -2.57 31.92 10.90
CA ALA A 398 -3.79 31.54 11.59
C ALA A 398 -3.58 30.31 12.47
N GLY A 399 -3.01 29.24 11.91
CA GLY A 399 -2.72 28.01 12.65
C GLY A 399 -1.73 28.23 13.80
N PHE A 400 -0.64 28.97 13.55
CA PHE A 400 0.36 29.28 14.58
C PHE A 400 -0.24 30.10 15.72
N LYS A 401 -1.06 31.11 15.41
CA LYS A 401 -1.79 31.89 16.42
C LYS A 401 -2.70 30.99 17.27
N THR A 402 -3.40 30.05 16.65
CA THR A 402 -4.27 29.10 17.35
C THR A 402 -3.47 28.15 18.24
N ILE A 403 -2.32 27.66 17.78
CA ILE A 403 -1.39 26.84 18.60
C ILE A 403 -0.92 27.64 19.81
N VAL A 404 -0.46 28.89 19.63
CA VAL A 404 0.03 29.73 20.73
C VAL A 404 -1.07 29.96 21.77
N ILE A 405 -2.29 30.31 21.33
CA ILE A 405 -3.43 30.49 22.25
C ILE A 405 -3.76 29.18 22.97
N GLY A 406 -3.71 28.04 22.26
CA GLY A 406 -3.90 26.72 22.85
C GLY A 406 -2.85 26.40 23.92
N VAL A 407 -1.56 26.56 23.59
CA VAL A 407 -0.44 26.34 24.52
C VAL A 407 -0.57 27.21 25.75
N LEU A 408 -0.87 28.50 25.60
CA LEU A 408 -1.10 29.40 26.73
C LEU A 408 -2.29 28.95 27.59
N SER A 409 -3.37 28.48 26.97
CA SER A 409 -4.53 27.96 27.70
C SER A 409 -4.15 26.73 28.54
N VAL A 410 -3.42 25.78 27.96
CA VAL A 410 -2.94 24.58 28.66
C VAL A 410 -1.99 24.94 29.80
N LEU A 411 -0.99 25.79 29.54
CA LEU A 411 -0.02 26.25 30.54
C LEU A 411 -0.71 26.92 31.72
N LEU A 412 -1.60 27.89 31.45
CA LEU A 412 -2.30 28.62 32.50
C LEU A 412 -3.23 27.71 33.29
N THR A 413 -4.01 26.84 32.63
CA THR A 413 -4.90 25.91 33.34
C THR A 413 -4.11 24.96 34.24
N ALA A 414 -3.04 24.34 33.76
CA ALA A 414 -2.21 23.46 34.56
C ALA A 414 -1.50 24.20 35.71
N MET A 415 -0.99 25.41 35.45
CA MET A 415 -0.40 26.30 36.45
C MET A 415 -1.39 26.64 37.56
N PHE A 416 -2.62 27.06 37.22
CA PHE A 416 -3.65 27.35 38.21
C PHE A 416 -3.98 26.12 39.05
N ILE A 417 -4.16 24.95 38.43
CA ILE A 417 -4.43 23.71 39.17
C ILE A 417 -3.28 23.40 40.12
N ALA A 418 -2.03 23.49 39.67
CA ALA A 418 -0.85 23.23 40.50
C ALA A 418 -0.73 24.22 41.67
N LEU A 419 -1.04 25.51 41.45
CA LEU A 419 -1.01 26.52 42.50
C LEU A 419 -2.06 26.27 43.60
N PHE A 420 -3.25 25.80 43.22
CA PHE A 420 -4.34 25.48 44.16
C PHE A 420 -4.29 24.06 44.73
N THR A 421 -3.35 23.23 44.27
CA THR A 421 -3.16 21.84 44.72
C THR A 421 -1.83 21.75 45.48
N PRO A 422 -1.83 21.77 46.82
CA PRO A 422 -0.59 21.78 47.63
C PRO A 422 0.05 20.37 47.69
N ILE A 423 0.38 19.81 46.53
CA ILE A 423 1.00 18.49 46.36
C ILE A 423 2.25 18.69 45.52
N GLU A 424 3.40 18.88 46.16
CA GLU A 424 4.71 18.94 45.50
C GLU A 424 5.32 17.53 45.43
N TYR A 425 4.66 16.66 44.68
CA TYR A 425 5.11 15.28 44.46
C TYR A 425 5.39 15.06 42.98
N LEU A 426 6.66 14.79 42.65
CA LEU A 426 7.07 14.43 41.29
C LEU A 426 6.66 12.98 41.00
N SER A 427 5.57 12.81 40.25
CA SER A 427 5.11 11.49 39.83
C SER A 427 5.98 10.90 38.71
N SER A 428 5.94 9.58 38.52
CA SER A 428 6.73 8.93 37.46
C SER A 428 6.29 9.38 36.06
N GLU A 429 5.00 9.64 35.86
CA GLU A 429 4.47 10.17 34.60
C GLU A 429 4.98 11.60 34.32
N MET A 430 5.14 12.44 35.34
CA MET A 430 5.76 13.76 35.19
C MET A 430 7.26 13.63 34.90
N ALA A 431 7.98 12.81 35.67
CA ALA A 431 9.41 12.58 35.51
C ALA A 431 9.76 12.06 34.10
N GLY A 432 8.92 11.21 33.53
CA GLY A 432 9.07 10.73 32.15
C GLY A 432 9.03 11.84 31.09
N ARG A 433 8.51 13.03 31.40
CA ARG A 433 8.52 14.21 30.49
C ARG A 433 9.68 15.16 30.74
N LEU A 434 10.50 14.91 31.76
CA LEU A 434 11.67 15.70 32.12
C LEU A 434 12.98 15.10 31.60
N SER A 435 12.91 14.05 30.78
CA SER A 435 14.07 13.42 30.14
C SER A 435 13.83 13.26 28.64
N PRO A 436 13.66 14.35 27.88
CA PRO A 436 13.39 14.28 26.45
C PRO A 436 14.58 13.71 25.68
N THR A 437 14.32 12.85 24.71
CA THR A 437 15.34 12.14 23.93
C THR A 437 15.07 12.23 22.43
N ILE A 438 16.04 11.81 21.62
CA ILE A 438 15.84 11.70 20.17
C ILE A 438 14.75 10.68 19.80
N LEU A 439 14.43 9.74 20.69
CA LEU A 439 13.35 8.77 20.45
C LEU A 439 11.98 9.45 20.42
N ASP A 440 11.77 10.47 21.24
CA ASP A 440 10.54 11.28 21.25
C ASP A 440 10.32 11.97 19.90
N LEU A 441 11.40 12.45 19.27
CA LEU A 441 11.35 13.04 17.93
C LEU A 441 10.92 12.03 16.86
N PHE A 442 11.38 10.78 16.93
CA PHE A 442 10.93 9.74 16.00
C PHE A 442 9.44 9.42 16.19
N VAL A 443 8.95 9.39 17.43
CA VAL A 443 7.53 9.25 17.72
C VAL A 443 6.75 10.43 17.12
N ALA A 444 7.21 11.65 17.32
CA ALA A 444 6.60 12.85 16.76
C ALA A 444 6.54 12.83 15.22
N ILE A 445 7.61 12.38 14.55
CA ILE A 445 7.64 12.20 13.09
C ILE A 445 6.59 11.19 12.66
N ALA A 446 6.54 10.01 13.30
CA ALA A 446 5.55 8.98 12.97
C ALA A 446 4.11 9.49 13.17
N SER A 447 3.87 10.24 14.26
CA SER A 447 2.59 10.90 14.53
C SER A 447 2.22 11.93 13.46
N GLY A 448 3.16 12.73 12.98
CA GLY A 448 2.92 13.69 11.90
C GLY A 448 2.56 13.02 10.57
N VAL A 449 3.24 11.92 10.22
CA VAL A 449 2.88 11.10 9.04
C VAL A 449 1.46 10.56 9.18
N ALA A 450 1.13 9.98 10.33
CA ALA A 450 -0.20 9.43 10.58
C ALA A 450 -1.29 10.50 10.51
N ALA A 451 -1.06 11.66 11.15
CA ALA A 451 -2.02 12.77 11.17
C ALA A 451 -2.31 13.31 9.76
N ALA A 452 -1.27 13.52 8.94
CA ALA A 452 -1.44 13.95 7.56
C ALA A 452 -2.17 12.89 6.73
N TYR A 453 -1.77 11.63 6.82
CA TYR A 453 -2.37 10.53 6.05
C TYR A 453 -3.86 10.34 6.36
N VAL A 454 -4.22 10.31 7.65
CA VAL A 454 -5.63 10.22 8.07
C VAL A 454 -6.41 11.41 7.51
N LYS A 455 -5.86 12.63 7.58
CA LYS A 455 -6.55 13.83 7.09
C LYS A 455 -6.83 13.82 5.58
N THR A 456 -6.04 13.09 4.80
CA THR A 456 -6.22 12.97 3.34
C THR A 456 -7.25 11.94 2.91
N ASP A 457 -7.67 11.02 3.79
CA ASP A 457 -8.62 9.95 3.45
C ASP A 457 -9.84 9.96 4.38
N GLU A 458 -10.98 10.39 3.84
CA GLU A 458 -12.28 10.44 4.53
C GLU A 458 -12.73 9.07 5.06
N LYS A 459 -12.32 7.97 4.42
CA LYS A 459 -12.67 6.61 4.87
C LYS A 459 -11.91 6.19 6.13
N ILE A 460 -10.72 6.78 6.34
CA ILE A 460 -9.82 6.45 7.46
C ILE A 460 -10.11 7.36 8.66
N LEU A 461 -10.55 8.60 8.41
CA LEU A 461 -10.96 9.58 9.43
C LEU A 461 -11.95 9.00 10.45
N GLY A 462 -12.91 8.17 10.02
CA GLY A 462 -13.90 7.56 10.92
C GLY A 462 -13.36 6.46 11.85
N SER A 463 -12.26 5.78 11.49
CA SER A 463 -11.78 4.58 12.20
C SER A 463 -10.56 4.83 13.10
N LEU A 464 -9.80 5.91 12.88
CA LEU A 464 -8.50 6.16 13.52
C LEU A 464 -8.44 7.45 14.35
N ALA A 465 -9.48 8.27 14.33
CA ALA A 465 -9.51 9.60 14.95
C ALA A 465 -9.28 9.61 16.47
N GLY A 466 -9.52 8.49 17.17
CA GLY A 466 -9.20 8.35 18.58
C GLY A 466 -7.77 7.89 18.81
N VAL A 467 -7.48 6.62 18.51
CA VAL A 467 -6.33 5.93 19.10
C VAL A 467 -4.96 6.31 18.50
N ALA A 468 -4.90 6.67 17.21
CA ALA A 468 -3.60 6.88 16.53
C ALA A 468 -3.05 8.31 16.61
N ILE A 469 -3.88 9.28 17.01
CA ILE A 469 -3.55 10.72 16.99
C ILE A 469 -3.44 11.29 18.42
N ALA A 470 -3.39 10.43 19.45
CA ALA A 470 -3.08 10.80 20.83
C ALA A 470 -1.60 11.16 20.95
N VAL A 471 -1.18 12.24 20.27
CA VAL A 471 0.20 12.69 20.29
C VAL A 471 0.48 13.32 21.65
N ALA A 472 1.66 13.05 22.18
CA ALA A 472 2.11 13.47 23.50
C ALA A 472 2.38 14.98 23.62
N LEU A 473 1.50 15.85 23.13
CA LEU A 473 1.67 17.31 23.19
C LEU A 473 1.07 17.92 24.44
N VAL A 474 -0.14 17.52 24.84
CA VAL A 474 -0.79 18.13 26.02
C VAL A 474 -0.03 17.85 27.30
N PRO A 475 0.40 16.61 27.61
CA PRO A 475 1.02 16.39 28.92
C PRO A 475 2.36 17.08 29.12
N PRO A 476 3.29 17.19 28.15
CA PRO A 476 4.49 18.00 28.33
C PRO A 476 4.18 19.48 28.57
N ILE A 477 3.16 20.05 27.92
CA ILE A 477 2.72 21.42 28.22
C ILE A 477 2.11 21.49 29.63
N ALA A 478 1.31 20.49 30.03
CA ALA A 478 0.73 20.45 31.37
C ALA A 478 1.81 20.31 32.46
N VAL A 479 2.82 19.44 32.28
CA VAL A 479 3.99 19.32 33.16
C VAL A 479 4.77 20.63 33.21
N ALA A 480 4.94 21.31 32.08
CA ALA A 480 5.56 22.64 32.06
C ALA A 480 4.72 23.66 32.86
N GLY A 481 3.39 23.64 32.72
CA GLY A 481 2.48 24.47 33.51
C GLY A 481 2.52 24.17 35.01
N ILE A 482 2.62 22.89 35.39
CA ILE A 482 2.84 22.48 36.79
C ILE A 482 4.17 23.04 37.31
N GLY A 483 5.25 22.94 36.52
CA GLY A 483 6.54 23.54 36.85
C GLY A 483 6.46 25.04 37.10
N LEU A 484 5.69 25.79 36.28
CA LEU A 484 5.42 27.21 36.54
C LEU A 484 4.65 27.42 37.86
N GLY A 485 3.67 26.57 38.16
CA GLY A 485 2.90 26.62 39.40
C GLY A 485 3.75 26.36 40.64
N TRP A 486 4.74 25.46 40.55
CA TRP A 486 5.70 25.15 41.61
C TRP A 486 6.93 26.08 41.62
N MET A 487 7.01 27.04 40.69
CA MET A 487 8.20 27.86 40.47
C MET A 487 9.49 27.07 40.15
N ASP A 488 9.35 25.83 39.63
CA ASP A 488 10.45 25.01 39.13
C ASP A 488 10.69 25.32 37.64
N TRP A 489 11.62 26.25 37.40
CA TRP A 489 12.03 26.65 36.06
C TRP A 489 12.69 25.51 35.27
N SER A 490 13.40 24.61 35.94
CA SER A 490 14.06 23.47 35.27
C SER A 490 13.02 22.51 34.71
N MET A 491 12.00 22.20 35.52
CA MET A 491 10.86 21.40 35.11
C MET A 491 10.12 22.04 33.92
N PHE A 492 9.87 23.35 33.99
CA PHE A 492 9.23 24.10 32.90
C PHE A 492 10.01 23.98 31.59
N PHE A 493 11.29 24.37 31.57
CA PHE A 493 12.07 24.41 30.33
C PHE A 493 12.26 23.02 29.72
N THR A 494 12.43 21.99 30.54
CA THR A 494 12.68 20.63 30.05
C THR A 494 11.43 20.00 29.44
N ALA A 495 10.28 20.13 30.13
CA ALA A 495 9.00 19.65 29.60
C ALA A 495 8.54 20.47 28.38
N PHE A 496 8.81 21.79 28.38
CA PHE A 496 8.49 22.65 27.25
C PHE A 496 9.39 22.36 26.03
N LEU A 497 10.66 22.03 26.24
CA LEU A 497 11.55 21.58 25.17
C LEU A 497 11.00 20.32 24.48
N LEU A 498 10.52 19.33 25.26
CA LEU A 498 9.86 18.13 24.72
C LEU A 498 8.64 18.48 23.86
N PHE A 499 7.82 19.44 24.31
CA PHE A 499 6.70 19.94 23.52
C PHE A 499 7.15 20.55 22.19
N ILE A 500 8.13 21.46 22.23
CA ILE A 500 8.62 22.15 21.02
C ILE A 500 9.23 21.17 20.03
N THR A 501 10.04 20.22 20.49
CA THR A 501 10.65 19.21 19.61
C THR A 501 9.58 18.33 18.95
N ASN A 502 8.55 17.94 19.71
CA ASN A 502 7.44 17.15 19.19
C ASN A 502 6.63 17.94 18.17
N LEU A 503 6.27 19.19 18.49
CA LEU A 503 5.58 20.09 17.57
C LEU A 503 6.36 20.22 16.24
N VAL A 504 7.67 20.44 16.33
CA VAL A 504 8.52 20.61 15.15
C VAL A 504 8.58 19.33 14.30
N GLY A 505 8.77 18.18 14.94
CA GLY A 505 8.78 16.88 14.27
C GLY A 505 7.46 16.58 13.54
N ILE A 506 6.33 16.84 14.20
CA ILE A 506 5.00 16.63 13.63
C ILE A 506 4.79 17.53 12.41
N VAL A 507 5.09 18.83 12.52
CA VAL A 507 4.87 19.77 11.42
C VAL A 507 5.71 19.41 10.20
N PHE A 508 7.00 19.11 10.41
CA PHE A 508 7.89 18.70 9.33
C PHE A 508 7.40 17.41 8.67
N ALA A 509 7.08 16.39 9.46
CA ALA A 509 6.65 15.09 8.94
C ALA A 509 5.31 15.19 8.19
N ALA A 510 4.33 15.89 8.75
CA ALA A 510 3.04 16.12 8.09
C ALA A 510 3.21 16.90 6.77
N ALA A 511 4.05 17.94 6.74
CA ALA A 511 4.35 18.67 5.52
C ALA A 511 5.01 17.78 4.46
N LEU A 512 5.95 16.91 4.85
CA LEU A 512 6.58 15.95 3.96
C LEU A 512 5.57 14.92 3.42
N THR A 513 4.68 14.42 4.27
CA THR A 513 3.61 13.49 3.87
C THR A 513 2.66 14.12 2.88
N PHE A 514 2.18 15.34 3.12
CA PHE A 514 1.35 16.06 2.15
C PHE A 514 2.09 16.31 0.81
N ALA A 515 3.42 16.51 0.83
CA ALA A 515 4.21 16.60 -0.39
C ALA A 515 4.24 15.27 -1.16
N ILE A 516 4.45 14.15 -0.46
CA ILE A 516 4.46 12.80 -1.02
C ILE A 516 3.08 12.41 -1.56
N LEU A 517 1.99 12.87 -0.94
CA LEU A 517 0.62 12.65 -1.40
C LEU A 517 0.21 13.64 -2.51
N GLY A 518 1.13 14.52 -2.93
CA GLY A 518 0.96 15.43 -4.06
C GLY A 518 -0.03 16.57 -3.83
N TYR A 519 -0.15 17.02 -2.58
CA TYR A 519 -0.90 18.24 -2.24
C TYR A 519 -0.10 19.53 -2.50
N SER A 520 1.16 19.45 -2.96
CA SER A 520 1.99 20.59 -3.37
C SER A 520 2.98 20.31 -4.51
N PRO A 521 3.09 21.18 -5.55
CA PRO A 521 4.17 21.15 -6.50
C PRO A 521 5.51 21.20 -5.76
N LEU A 522 6.44 20.33 -6.17
CA LEU A 522 7.74 20.18 -5.52
C LEU A 522 8.54 21.50 -5.49
N HIS A 523 8.39 22.38 -6.48
CA HIS A 523 9.08 23.66 -6.51
C HIS A 523 8.61 24.64 -5.41
N VAL A 524 7.32 24.61 -5.03
CA VAL A 524 6.78 25.41 -3.92
C VAL A 524 7.16 24.75 -2.59
N ALA A 525 7.00 23.43 -2.51
CA ALA A 525 7.27 22.63 -1.32
C ALA A 525 8.73 22.72 -0.84
N LYS A 526 9.69 22.82 -1.77
CA LYS A 526 11.12 22.77 -1.48
C LYS A 526 11.55 23.79 -0.43
N LYS A 527 11.06 25.03 -0.51
CA LYS A 527 11.44 26.09 0.44
C LYS A 527 10.97 25.76 1.86
N GLY A 528 9.70 25.36 2.02
CA GLY A 528 9.13 24.99 3.31
C GLY A 528 9.84 23.78 3.93
N ILE A 529 10.06 22.72 3.14
CA ILE A 529 10.74 21.50 3.59
C ILE A 529 12.16 21.80 4.07
N VAL A 530 12.94 22.60 3.32
CA VAL A 530 14.32 22.94 3.70
C VAL A 530 14.38 23.73 5.01
N ILE A 531 13.52 24.74 5.17
CA ILE A 531 13.47 25.53 6.41
C ILE A 531 13.16 24.64 7.61
N TRP A 532 12.14 23.79 7.51
CA TRP A 532 11.74 22.93 8.62
C TRP A 532 12.73 21.80 8.89
N LEU A 533 13.45 21.31 7.87
CA LEU A 533 14.55 20.36 8.05
C LEU A 533 15.68 20.99 8.88
N VAL A 534 16.00 22.26 8.64
CA VAL A 534 16.99 23.01 9.45
C VAL A 534 16.50 23.17 10.89
N ILE A 535 15.22 23.52 11.09
CA ILE A 535 14.64 23.64 12.44
C ILE A 535 14.69 22.29 13.18
N VAL A 536 14.31 21.18 12.51
CA VAL A 536 14.42 19.81 13.04
C VAL A 536 15.86 19.50 13.43
N ALA A 537 16.84 19.83 12.58
CA ALA A 537 18.26 19.60 12.87
C ALA A 537 18.72 20.38 14.11
N ILE A 538 18.29 21.63 14.28
CA ILE A 538 18.61 22.46 15.45
C ILE A 538 18.04 21.86 16.73
N VAL A 539 16.75 21.50 16.75
CA VAL A 539 16.10 20.93 17.95
C VAL A 539 16.59 19.51 18.27
N SER A 540 17.17 18.79 17.30
CA SER A 540 17.75 17.47 17.51
C SER A 540 19.03 17.49 18.32
N VAL A 541 19.77 18.61 18.34
CA VAL A 541 21.04 18.73 19.09
C VAL A 541 20.87 18.48 20.60
N PRO A 542 19.98 19.21 21.32
CA PRO A 542 19.77 18.97 22.76
C PRO A 542 19.17 17.59 23.05
N LEU A 543 18.33 17.05 22.15
CA LEU A 543 17.78 15.70 22.29
C LEU A 543 18.85 14.62 22.17
N TYR A 544 19.83 14.82 21.28
CA TYR A 544 20.96 13.89 21.13
C TYR A 544 21.85 13.89 22.37
N THR A 545 22.08 15.05 22.99
CA THR A 545 22.83 15.12 24.24
C THR A 545 22.11 14.41 25.38
N SER A 546 20.79 14.60 25.50
CA SER A 546 19.97 13.89 26.49
C SER A 546 19.93 12.37 26.24
N PHE A 547 19.86 11.95 24.97
CA PHE A 547 19.91 10.54 24.60
C PHE A 547 21.25 9.88 24.97
N ARG A 548 22.37 10.60 24.78
CA ARG A 548 23.69 10.12 25.22
C ARG A 548 23.74 9.93 26.73
N LYS A 549 23.18 10.88 27.48
CA LYS A 549 23.10 10.81 28.95
C LYS A 549 22.27 9.63 29.42
N MET A 550 21.06 9.46 28.87
CA MET A 550 20.21 8.30 29.15
C MET A 550 20.93 6.97 28.84
N LYS A 551 21.68 6.89 27.74
CA LYS A 551 22.47 5.69 27.41
C LYS A 551 23.56 5.41 28.45
N GLU A 552 24.22 6.46 28.94
CA GLU A 552 25.22 6.35 30.01
C GLU A 552 24.57 5.86 31.31
N ASP A 553 23.43 6.43 31.71
CA ASP A 553 22.71 6.05 32.92
C ASP A 553 22.27 4.59 32.87
N ILE A 554 21.69 4.14 31.75
CA ILE A 554 21.32 2.73 31.53
C ILE A 554 22.56 1.81 31.58
N SER A 555 23.69 2.25 31.03
CA SER A 555 24.94 1.49 31.06
C SER A 555 25.47 1.34 32.49
N ILE A 556 25.45 2.42 33.29
CA ILE A 556 25.87 2.41 34.70
C ILE A 556 24.92 1.51 35.50
N GLN A 557 23.60 1.67 35.33
CA GLN A 557 22.59 0.87 36.00
C GLN A 557 22.76 -0.62 35.70
N LYS A 558 23.01 -0.98 34.43
CA LYS A 558 23.26 -2.36 34.00
C LYS A 558 24.58 -2.92 34.53
N THR A 559 25.61 -2.09 34.64
CA THR A 559 26.91 -2.49 35.19
C THR A 559 26.77 -2.78 36.68
N LEU A 560 26.15 -1.87 37.43
CA LEU A 560 25.94 -2.00 38.87
C LEU A 560 24.98 -3.13 39.24
N SER A 561 23.93 -3.38 38.43
CA SER A 561 22.96 -4.45 38.72
C SER A 561 23.48 -5.87 38.43
N ASN A 562 24.36 -6.01 37.43
CA ASN A 562 24.95 -7.31 37.09
C ASN A 562 26.23 -7.62 37.88
N THR A 563 26.80 -6.62 38.57
CA THR A 563 27.99 -6.82 39.38
C THR A 563 27.60 -7.36 40.75
N THR A 564 28.16 -8.51 41.11
CA THR A 564 28.11 -9.03 42.48
C THR A 564 29.36 -8.56 43.20
N PHE A 565 29.20 -7.76 44.23
CA PHE A 565 30.30 -7.23 45.02
C PHE A 565 30.61 -8.20 46.15
N PHE A 566 31.89 -8.53 46.32
CA PHE A 566 32.37 -9.33 47.45
C PHE A 566 33.08 -8.40 48.42
N VAL A 567 32.50 -8.21 49.61
CA VAL A 567 33.05 -7.34 50.64
C VAL A 567 33.27 -8.18 51.90
N GLY A 568 34.54 -8.47 52.21
CA GLY A 568 34.88 -9.40 53.28
C GLY A 568 34.38 -10.82 52.98
N LYS A 569 33.49 -11.35 53.82
CA LYS A 569 32.83 -12.66 53.62
C LYS A 569 31.42 -12.54 53.04
N HIS A 570 30.96 -11.33 52.77
CA HIS A 570 29.57 -11.06 52.39
C HIS A 570 29.42 -10.86 50.88
N GLU A 571 28.52 -11.63 50.28
CA GLU A 571 28.00 -11.35 48.93
C GLU A 571 27.02 -10.19 49.02
N VAL A 572 27.22 -9.19 48.14
CA VAL A 572 26.43 -7.96 48.06
C VAL A 572 25.92 -7.74 46.63
N LYS A 573 24.63 -7.47 46.50
CA LYS A 573 23.98 -7.11 45.22
C LYS A 573 23.27 -5.77 45.33
N LEU A 574 23.28 -5.03 44.23
CA LEU A 574 22.60 -3.74 44.12
C LEU A 574 21.29 -3.90 43.34
N THR A 575 20.22 -3.33 43.89
CA THR A 575 18.88 -3.31 43.29
C THR A 575 18.30 -1.90 43.40
N ASP A 576 17.27 -1.58 42.60
CA ASP A 576 16.63 -0.25 42.58
C ASP A 576 17.66 0.88 42.45
N ILE A 577 18.54 0.76 41.45
CA ILE A 577 19.59 1.74 41.16
C ILE A 577 18.98 2.88 40.35
N GLU A 578 19.03 4.09 40.91
CA GLU A 578 18.59 5.33 40.30
C GLU A 578 19.74 6.32 40.26
N LEU A 579 19.99 6.93 39.09
CA LEU A 579 20.92 8.04 38.95
C LEU A 579 20.14 9.36 38.98
N ILE A 580 20.53 10.24 39.89
CA ILE A 580 19.95 11.58 40.05
C ILE A 580 21.02 12.60 39.71
N HIS A 581 20.78 13.44 38.71
CA HIS A 581 21.70 14.49 38.31
C HIS A 581 21.40 15.79 39.05
N LYS A 582 22.29 16.18 39.96
CA LYS A 582 22.24 17.48 40.64
C LYS A 582 23.22 18.46 40.00
N MET A 583 23.07 19.76 40.28
CA MET A 583 23.93 20.81 39.71
C MET A 583 25.40 20.70 40.13
N GLU A 584 25.69 20.12 41.31
CA GLU A 584 27.07 20.02 41.83
C GLU A 584 27.70 18.64 41.63
N ILE A 585 27.03 17.56 42.03
CA ILE A 585 27.54 16.19 41.97
C ILE A 585 26.41 15.22 41.61
N ASP A 586 26.65 14.34 40.64
CA ASP A 586 25.74 13.24 40.30
C ASP A 586 25.57 12.29 41.49
N GLN A 587 24.35 11.85 41.76
CA GLN A 587 24.02 11.00 42.90
C GLN A 587 23.52 9.62 42.41
N VAL A 588 24.05 8.55 42.99
CA VAL A 588 23.60 7.17 42.77
C VAL A 588 22.84 6.71 44.01
N ASN A 589 21.54 6.52 43.87
CA ASN A 589 20.68 5.91 44.87
C ASN A 589 20.55 4.43 44.58
N CYS A 590 20.81 3.55 45.55
CA CYS A 590 20.54 2.13 45.36
C CYS A 590 20.20 1.39 46.66
N LYS A 591 19.55 0.25 46.54
CA LYS A 591 19.32 -0.68 47.64
C LYS A 591 20.37 -1.77 47.61
N VAL A 592 21.01 -1.98 48.76
CA VAL A 592 22.08 -2.96 48.95
C VAL A 592 21.49 -4.19 49.61
N ILE A 593 21.50 -5.33 48.93
CA ILE A 593 21.13 -6.63 49.48
C ILE A 593 22.40 -7.36 49.88
N SER A 594 22.60 -7.57 51.18
CA SER A 594 23.76 -8.24 51.73
C SER A 594 23.39 -9.53 52.47
N SER A 595 24.25 -10.54 52.36
CA SER A 595 24.18 -11.80 53.13
C SER A 595 24.38 -11.63 54.64
N GLY A 596 24.86 -10.47 55.10
CA GLY A 596 25.04 -10.16 56.53
C GLY A 596 25.24 -8.67 56.80
N ILE A 597 25.32 -8.30 58.08
CA ILE A 597 25.47 -6.89 58.51
C ILE A 597 26.88 -6.40 58.23
N LEU A 598 27.01 -5.40 57.36
CA LEU A 598 28.30 -4.81 56.97
C LEU A 598 28.82 -3.84 58.03
N THR A 599 30.10 -3.98 58.38
CA THR A 599 30.84 -3.06 59.26
C THR A 599 31.10 -1.69 58.59
N LYS A 600 31.56 -0.70 59.36
CA LYS A 600 31.85 0.64 58.85
C LYS A 600 32.96 0.65 57.79
N GLU A 601 33.96 -0.23 57.94
CA GLU A 601 35.05 -0.37 56.96
C GLU A 601 34.58 -1.05 55.68
N GLU A 602 33.80 -2.13 55.79
CA GLU A 602 33.20 -2.82 54.65
C GLU A 602 32.27 -1.92 53.84
N LYS A 603 31.49 -1.05 54.50
CA LYS A 603 30.67 -0.04 53.82
C LYS A 603 31.51 0.96 53.02
N LYS A 604 32.72 1.30 53.49
CA LYS A 604 33.64 2.18 52.77
C LYS A 604 34.22 1.48 51.53
N ILE A 605 34.61 0.22 51.67
CA ILE A 605 35.08 -0.62 50.54
C ILE A 605 33.99 -0.75 49.48
N LEU A 606 32.74 -1.03 49.89
CA LEU A 606 31.60 -1.08 48.97
C LEU A 606 31.40 0.23 48.21
N LYS A 607 31.52 1.38 48.91
CA LYS A 607 31.44 2.70 48.28
C LYS A 607 32.53 2.87 47.22
N ASP A 608 33.78 2.51 47.53
CA ASP A 608 34.90 2.66 46.61
C ASP A 608 34.76 1.74 45.38
N GLU A 609 34.25 0.52 45.55
CA GLU A 609 33.94 -0.40 44.44
C GLU A 609 32.80 0.11 43.55
N ILE A 610 31.76 0.71 44.14
CA ILE A 610 30.68 1.37 43.38
C ILE A 610 31.25 2.54 42.58
N LEU A 611 32.06 3.42 43.20
CA LEU A 611 32.69 4.56 42.53
C LEU A 611 33.57 4.12 41.36
N LYS A 612 34.35 3.04 41.54
CA LYS A 612 35.19 2.45 40.50
C LYS A 612 34.37 1.88 39.34
N SER A 613 33.24 1.26 39.65
CA SER A 613 32.32 0.69 38.65
C SER A 613 31.56 1.76 37.86
N VAL A 614 31.27 2.91 38.49
CA VAL A 614 30.62 4.07 37.85
C VAL A 614 31.61 4.87 36.99
N GLY A 615 32.90 4.91 37.34
CA GLY A 615 33.95 5.54 36.54
C GLY A 615 33.93 7.07 36.55
N LYS A 616 33.13 7.70 37.41
CA LYS A 616 33.06 9.16 37.62
C LYS A 616 32.77 9.47 39.10
N SER A 617 33.11 10.68 39.53
CA SER A 617 32.84 11.15 40.90
C SER A 617 31.33 11.31 41.12
N VAL A 618 30.75 10.42 41.93
CA VAL A 618 29.33 10.45 42.30
C VAL A 618 29.13 10.37 43.80
N GLU A 619 28.07 10.98 44.29
CA GLU A 619 27.59 10.77 45.65
C GLU A 619 26.79 9.46 45.71
N VAL A 620 27.18 8.52 46.57
CA VAL A 620 26.53 7.21 46.67
C VAL A 620 25.65 7.17 47.92
N ILE A 621 24.33 7.08 47.74
CA ILE A 621 23.35 6.92 48.82
C ILE A 621 22.76 5.52 48.75
N VAL A 622 22.86 4.78 49.86
CA VAL A 622 22.46 3.38 49.92
C VAL A 622 21.47 3.11 51.04
N THR A 623 20.48 2.27 50.74
CA THR A 623 19.60 1.67 51.76
C THR A 623 19.96 0.19 51.91
N PHE A 624 20.34 -0.23 53.12
CA PHE A 624 20.73 -1.62 53.38
C PHE A 624 19.52 -2.52 53.67
N ARG A 625 19.48 -3.69 53.03
CA ARG A 625 18.57 -4.80 53.31
C ARG A 625 19.40 -6.05 53.57
N TYR A 626 19.19 -6.69 54.73
CA TYR A 626 19.92 -7.89 55.13
C TYR A 626 19.04 -9.12 54.94
N LYS A 627 19.62 -10.19 54.38
CA LYS A 627 18.96 -11.49 54.32
C LYS A 627 18.99 -12.09 55.73
N LEU A 628 17.82 -12.32 56.31
CA LEU A 628 17.66 -12.98 57.62
C LEU A 628 17.91 -14.48 57.53
#